data_AF-A0A935EV16-F1
#
_entry.id   AF-A0A935EV16-F1
#
_cell.length_a   1.000
_cell.length_b   1.000
_cell.length_c   1.000
_cell.angle_alpha   90.00
_cell.angle_beta   90.00
_cell.angle_gamma   90.00
#
_symmetry.space_group_name_H-M   'P 1'
#
loop_
_entity.id
_entity.type
_entity.pdbx_description
1 polymer ?
#
loop_
_entity_poly.entity_id
_entity_poly.type
_entity_poly.pdbx_seq_one_letter_code
_entity_poly.pdbx_strand_id
1 'polypeptide(L)'
;MIIHISQQIGGEKGKMDAFPKHTKSFIEWTQPKSLEQFYELRSGDSLIGTLTFRSSFGTLAVAETADEKWTFKRVGFLNPRVTIRVDGNLQDMAIFQPKLWGGGVVHFTDRRTYTWKPANFWQTQWAFIDRQEKEVIIFRKGVKEEKLSDILKPR
;
A
#
# COMPACT_ATOMS: atom_id res chain seq x y z
N MET A 1 -0.59 -2.45 -4.23
CA MET A 1 -0.86 -3.41 -3.15
C MET A 1 -2.28 -3.12 -2.68
N ILE A 2 -3.22 -4.00 -3.01
CA ILE A 2 -4.66 -3.74 -2.86
C ILE A 2 -5.17 -4.75 -1.86
N ILE A 3 -5.48 -4.26 -0.67
CA ILE A 3 -5.99 -5.04 0.45
C ILE A 3 -7.50 -5.27 0.22
N HIS A 4 -7.93 -6.49 0.43
CA HIS A 4 -9.34 -6.88 0.45
C HIS A 4 -9.95 -6.36 1.77
N ILE A 5 -10.60 -5.19 1.75
CA ILE A 5 -11.43 -4.73 2.87
C ILE A 5 -12.88 -4.84 2.42
N SER A 6 -13.46 -6.01 2.60
CA SER A 6 -14.89 -6.25 2.46
C SER A 6 -15.34 -7.17 3.58
N GLN A 7 -15.56 -6.58 4.75
CA GLN A 7 -16.64 -6.93 5.69
C GLN A 7 -16.42 -6.16 7.00
N GLN A 8 -17.18 -5.11 7.22
CA GLN A 8 -17.75 -4.73 8.53
C GLN A 8 -18.45 -3.37 8.40
N ILE A 9 -19.64 -3.34 7.81
CA ILE A 9 -20.68 -2.38 8.23
C ILE A 9 -22.03 -3.07 8.04
N GLY A 10 -22.41 -3.89 9.00
CA GLY A 10 -23.70 -4.56 9.09
C GLY A 10 -24.25 -4.45 10.51
N GLY A 11 -25.07 -3.41 10.74
CA GLY A 11 -26.18 -3.31 11.68
C GLY A 11 -25.97 -3.57 13.18
N GLU A 12 -26.17 -2.52 14.00
CA GLU A 12 -27.23 -2.55 15.02
C GLU A 12 -27.66 -1.12 15.40
N LYS A 13 -28.97 -0.92 15.57
CA LYS A 13 -29.60 0.36 15.95
C LYS A 13 -29.58 0.49 17.47
N GLY A 14 -28.96 1.55 18.00
CA GLY A 14 -29.13 1.91 19.40
C GLY A 14 -28.20 3.02 19.90
N LYS A 15 -28.81 4.13 20.32
CA LYS A 15 -28.26 5.28 21.07
C LYS A 15 -27.26 6.21 20.36
N MET A 16 -27.71 7.47 20.22
CA MET A 16 -26.91 8.65 19.93
C MET A 16 -25.99 8.94 21.12
N ASP A 17 -24.72 8.56 21.00
CA ASP A 17 -23.61 9.20 21.70
C ASP A 17 -22.65 9.75 20.63
N ALA A 18 -22.10 10.92 20.90
CA ALA A 18 -21.41 11.80 19.96
C ALA A 18 -20.48 11.07 18.97
N PHE A 19 -20.69 11.30 17.67
CA PHE A 19 -19.83 10.81 16.60
C PHE A 19 -18.35 11.14 16.90
N PRO A 20 -17.46 10.16 17.09
CA PRO A 20 -16.05 10.40 16.84
C PRO A 20 -15.98 10.74 15.35
N LYS A 21 -15.61 11.98 15.03
CA LYS A 21 -15.29 12.42 13.66
C LYS A 21 -14.51 11.29 12.99
N HIS A 22 -15.04 10.71 11.92
CA HIS A 22 -14.41 9.62 11.20
C HIS A 22 -12.95 9.96 10.92
N THR A 23 -12.03 9.46 11.75
CA THR A 23 -10.61 9.58 11.47
C THR A 23 -10.38 8.66 10.30
N LYS A 24 -10.24 9.25 9.10
CA LYS A 24 -9.83 8.52 7.89
C LYS A 24 -8.49 7.89 8.25
N SER A 25 -8.48 6.59 8.57
CA SER A 25 -7.24 5.89 8.94
C SER A 25 -6.39 5.80 7.69
N PHE A 26 -5.30 6.56 7.66
CA PHE A 26 -4.36 6.52 6.55
C PHE A 26 -3.51 5.27 6.65
N ILE A 27 -3.06 4.80 5.49
CA ILE A 27 -2.11 3.71 5.40
C ILE A 27 -0.78 4.28 4.92
N GLU A 28 0.31 3.84 5.52
CA GLU A 28 1.65 4.35 5.22
C GLU A 28 2.66 3.22 5.13
N TRP A 29 3.63 3.40 4.24
CA TRP A 29 4.83 2.58 4.19
C TRP A 29 5.93 3.28 4.97
N THR A 30 6.47 2.63 5.99
CA THR A 30 7.64 3.09 6.73
C THR A 30 8.81 2.13 6.48
N GLN A 31 10.03 2.67 6.45
CA GLN A 31 11.25 1.88 6.35
C GLN A 31 11.99 2.01 7.69
N PRO A 32 11.78 1.08 8.65
CA PRO A 32 12.30 1.24 10.01
C PRO A 32 13.83 1.31 10.01
N LYS A 33 14.48 0.54 9.13
CA LYS A 33 15.93 0.53 8.96
C LYS A 33 16.29 0.94 7.54
N SER A 34 16.97 2.08 7.40
CA SER A 34 17.32 2.68 6.09
C SER A 34 18.23 1.80 5.23
N LEU A 35 19.02 0.93 5.84
CA LEU A 35 19.96 0.03 5.17
C LEU A 35 19.33 -1.31 4.75
N GLU A 36 18.14 -1.64 5.24
CA GLU A 36 17.44 -2.88 4.90
C GLU A 36 16.35 -2.59 3.87
N GLN A 37 16.21 -3.45 2.86
CA GLN A 37 15.08 -3.39 1.92
C GLN A 37 13.82 -4.03 2.54
N PHE A 38 13.49 -3.58 3.75
CA PHE A 38 12.37 -4.01 4.58
C PHE A 38 11.49 -2.80 4.89
N TYR A 39 10.20 -2.98 4.66
CA TYR A 39 9.20 -1.94 4.82
C TYR A 39 8.03 -2.47 5.63
N GLU A 40 7.47 -1.63 6.48
CA GLU A 40 6.26 -1.89 7.24
C GLU A 40 5.09 -1.14 6.61
N LEU A 41 3.96 -1.81 6.49
CA LEU A 41 2.69 -1.18 6.19
C LEU A 41 1.96 -0.92 7.50
N ARG A 42 1.66 0.34 7.77
CA ARG A 42 1.06 0.76 9.04
C ARG A 42 -0.24 1.52 8.83
N SER A 43 -1.14 1.42 9.79
CA SER A 43 -2.28 2.31 9.95
C SER A 43 -2.24 2.92 11.35
N GLY A 44 -1.77 4.16 11.43
CA GLY A 44 -1.35 4.75 12.71
C GLY A 44 -0.29 3.88 13.38
N ASP A 45 -0.52 3.54 14.65
CA ASP A 45 0.41 2.71 15.43
C ASP A 45 0.28 1.20 15.16
N SER A 46 -0.64 0.78 14.29
CA SER A 46 -0.86 -0.64 14.00
C SER A 46 -0.03 -1.10 12.80
N LEU A 47 0.81 -2.11 12.99
CA LEU A 47 1.46 -2.84 11.90
C LEU A 47 0.42 -3.76 11.24
N ILE A 48 0.13 -3.54 9.96
CA ILE A 48 -0.85 -4.34 9.21
C ILE A 48 -0.20 -5.26 8.19
N GLY A 49 1.07 -5.05 7.86
CA GLY A 49 1.82 -5.94 6.99
C GLY A 49 3.27 -5.51 6.81
N THR A 50 4.03 -6.30 6.07
CA THR A 50 5.43 -6.07 5.76
C THR A 50 5.69 -6.27 4.27
N LEU A 51 6.79 -5.70 3.77
CA LEU A 51 7.29 -5.92 2.43
C LEU A 51 8.82 -6.01 2.48
N THR A 52 9.37 -7.11 1.97
CA THR A 52 10.81 -7.39 2.00
C THR A 52 11.31 -7.78 0.62
N PHE A 53 12.42 -7.20 0.17
CA PHE A 53 13.11 -7.66 -1.03
C PHE A 53 14.01 -8.85 -0.70
N ARG A 54 13.91 -9.96 -1.46
CA ARG A 54 14.66 -11.19 -1.14
C ARG A 54 16.15 -11.12 -1.45
N SER A 55 16.60 -10.09 -2.15
CA SER A 55 18.00 -9.85 -2.49
C SER A 55 18.21 -8.38 -2.82
N SER A 56 19.33 -7.80 -2.40
CA SER A 56 19.70 -6.41 -2.66
C SER A 56 19.77 -6.05 -4.15
N PHE A 57 20.01 -7.04 -5.01
CA PHE A 57 20.07 -6.89 -6.48
C PHE A 57 18.88 -7.53 -7.21
N GLY A 58 17.94 -8.14 -6.47
CA GLY A 58 16.79 -8.82 -7.04
C GLY A 58 15.58 -7.90 -7.20
N THR A 59 14.68 -8.23 -8.14
CA THR A 59 13.40 -7.51 -8.32
C THR A 59 12.21 -8.19 -7.65
N LEU A 60 12.47 -9.26 -6.88
CA LEU A 60 11.45 -10.03 -6.19
C LEU A 60 11.28 -9.49 -4.76
N ALA A 61 10.10 -8.96 -4.50
CA ALA A 61 9.67 -8.60 -3.15
C ALA A 61 8.58 -9.56 -2.66
N VAL A 62 8.51 -9.75 -1.36
CA VAL A 62 7.51 -10.56 -0.66
C VAL A 62 6.78 -9.62 0.29
N ALA A 63 5.46 -9.56 0.21
CA ALA A 63 4.65 -8.90 1.22
C ALA A 63 3.88 -9.92 2.04
N GLU A 64 3.67 -9.61 3.30
CA GLU A 64 2.99 -10.49 4.26
C GLU A 64 2.08 -9.66 5.16
N THR A 65 0.89 -10.17 5.38
CA THR A 65 -0.11 -9.66 6.34
C THR A 65 -0.43 -10.78 7.32
N ALA A 66 -1.32 -10.54 8.28
CA ALA A 66 -1.78 -11.59 9.20
C ALA A 66 -2.41 -12.79 8.46
N ASP A 67 -3.09 -12.53 7.35
CA ASP A 67 -3.94 -13.53 6.68
C ASP A 67 -3.30 -14.12 5.42
N GLU A 68 -2.53 -13.31 4.69
CA GLU A 68 -2.02 -13.67 3.37
C GLU A 68 -0.59 -13.17 3.13
N LYS A 69 0.05 -13.86 2.20
CA LYS A 69 1.40 -13.55 1.71
C LYS A 69 1.37 -13.49 0.19
N TRP A 70 2.11 -12.54 -0.36
CA TRP A 70 2.19 -12.31 -1.80
C TRP A 70 3.63 -12.09 -2.23
N THR A 71 3.88 -12.37 -3.51
CA THR A 71 5.12 -12.05 -4.19
C THR A 71 4.88 -11.02 -5.29
N PHE A 72 5.83 -10.10 -5.43
CA PHE A 72 5.85 -9.02 -6.41
C PHE A 72 7.11 -9.17 -7.23
N LYS A 73 6.99 -9.40 -8.53
CA LYS A 73 8.14 -9.56 -9.42
C LYS A 73 8.07 -8.58 -10.57
N ARG A 74 9.08 -7.72 -10.71
CA ARG A 74 9.23 -6.91 -11.92
C ARG A 74 9.70 -7.80 -13.07
N VAL A 75 9.00 -7.74 -14.19
CA VAL A 75 9.30 -8.48 -15.43
C VAL A 75 9.22 -7.55 -16.65
N GLY A 76 9.93 -7.92 -17.72
CA GLY A 76 9.97 -7.16 -18.98
C GLY A 76 11.04 -6.07 -18.99
N PHE A 77 11.63 -5.85 -20.18
CA PHE A 77 12.70 -4.87 -20.41
C PHE A 77 12.16 -3.54 -20.98
N LEU A 78 11.40 -3.61 -22.09
CA LEU A 78 10.84 -2.42 -22.77
C LEU A 78 9.52 -1.94 -22.18
N ASN A 79 8.67 -2.88 -21.74
CA ASN A 79 7.38 -2.60 -21.11
C ASN A 79 7.37 -3.23 -19.71
N PRO A 80 8.08 -2.64 -18.74
CA PRO A 80 8.20 -3.21 -17.41
C PRO A 80 6.83 -3.28 -16.74
N ARG A 81 6.52 -4.42 -16.12
CA ARG A 81 5.32 -4.64 -15.32
C ARG A 81 5.67 -5.39 -14.05
N VAL A 82 4.82 -5.31 -13.05
CA VAL A 82 4.98 -6.08 -11.80
C VAL A 82 3.87 -7.12 -11.74
N THR A 83 4.24 -8.40 -11.67
CA THR A 83 3.29 -9.47 -11.42
C THR A 83 3.09 -9.61 -9.92
N ILE A 84 1.85 -9.90 -9.51
CA ILE A 84 1.41 -10.04 -8.13
C ILE A 84 0.81 -11.43 -7.99
N ARG A 85 1.33 -12.22 -7.06
CA ARG A 85 0.96 -13.62 -6.88
C ARG A 85 0.81 -13.95 -5.41
N VAL A 86 -0.29 -14.59 -5.04
CA VAL A 86 -0.51 -15.14 -3.70
C VAL A 86 0.46 -16.31 -3.48
N ASP A 87 1.05 -16.40 -2.29
CA ASP A 87 1.97 -17.50 -1.96
C ASP A 87 1.27 -18.86 -2.13
N GLY A 88 2.01 -19.85 -2.60
CA GLY A 88 1.47 -21.18 -2.94
C GLY A 88 0.62 -21.24 -4.23
N ASN A 89 0.26 -20.12 -4.86
CA ASN A 89 -0.44 -20.12 -6.14
C ASN A 89 0.56 -20.13 -7.32
N LEU A 90 0.24 -20.88 -8.38
CA LEU A 90 1.06 -20.93 -9.60
C LEU A 90 0.77 -19.76 -10.54
N GLN A 91 -0.45 -19.22 -10.49
CA GLN A 91 -0.90 -18.17 -11.38
C GLN A 91 -0.80 -16.79 -10.72
N ASP A 92 -0.50 -15.78 -11.53
CA ASP A 92 -0.51 -14.40 -11.06
C ASP A 92 -1.96 -13.94 -10.87
N MET A 93 -2.27 -13.34 -9.72
CA MET A 93 -3.59 -12.81 -9.39
C MET A 93 -3.82 -11.44 -10.02
N ALA A 94 -2.75 -10.65 -10.14
CA ALA A 94 -2.82 -9.32 -10.71
C ALA A 94 -1.52 -8.88 -11.37
N ILE A 95 -1.63 -7.89 -12.26
CA ILE A 95 -0.49 -7.25 -12.93
C ILE A 95 -0.61 -5.74 -12.73
N PHE A 96 0.44 -5.13 -12.20
CA PHE A 96 0.60 -3.69 -12.20
C PHE A 96 1.39 -3.23 -13.43
N GLN A 97 0.81 -2.31 -14.17
CA GLN A 97 1.39 -1.66 -15.34
C GLN A 97 1.68 -0.19 -15.00
N PRO A 98 2.95 0.18 -14.78
CA PRO A 98 3.32 1.58 -14.53
C PRO A 98 3.06 2.43 -15.77
N LYS A 99 2.67 3.69 -15.56
CA LYS A 99 2.65 4.71 -16.62
C LYS A 99 3.99 5.47 -16.64
N LEU A 100 4.39 5.98 -17.81
CA LEU A 100 5.66 6.67 -18.04
C LEU A 100 5.92 7.85 -17.09
N TRP A 101 4.87 8.59 -16.72
CA TRP A 101 4.98 9.83 -15.93
C TRP A 101 4.48 9.66 -14.49
N GLY A 102 4.60 8.44 -13.94
CA GLY A 102 4.11 8.08 -12.61
C GLY A 102 2.69 7.51 -12.62
N GLY A 103 2.31 6.91 -11.50
CA GLY A 103 1.04 6.17 -11.42
C GLY A 103 1.10 4.83 -12.16
N GLY A 104 -0.08 4.29 -12.46
CA GLY A 104 -0.21 3.04 -13.18
C GLY A 104 -1.60 2.44 -13.05
N VAL A 105 -1.76 1.22 -13.54
CA VAL A 105 -3.01 0.48 -13.43
C VAL A 105 -2.73 -0.92 -12.92
N VAL A 106 -3.52 -1.39 -11.97
CA VAL A 106 -3.54 -2.78 -11.54
C VAL A 106 -4.70 -3.48 -12.22
N HIS A 107 -4.40 -4.56 -12.93
CA HIS A 107 -5.37 -5.45 -13.55
C HIS A 107 -5.42 -6.76 -12.77
N PHE A 108 -6.58 -7.13 -12.26
CA PHE A 108 -6.82 -8.44 -11.64
C PHE A 108 -7.34 -9.44 -12.66
N THR A 109 -7.09 -10.73 -12.41
CA THR A 109 -7.60 -11.84 -13.24
C THR A 109 -9.12 -11.92 -13.27
N ASP A 110 -9.79 -11.49 -12.19
CA ASP A 110 -11.25 -11.37 -12.09
C ASP A 110 -11.83 -10.13 -12.81
N ARG A 111 -11.02 -9.49 -13.67
CA ARG A 111 -11.36 -8.29 -14.43
C ARG A 111 -11.57 -7.03 -13.59
N ARG A 112 -11.30 -7.02 -12.28
CA ARG A 112 -11.23 -5.76 -11.52
C ARG A 112 -10.02 -4.95 -11.96
N THR A 113 -10.16 -3.63 -11.92
CA THR A 113 -9.11 -2.70 -12.36
C THR A 113 -9.08 -1.50 -11.44
N TYR A 114 -7.87 -1.11 -11.04
CA TYR A 114 -7.68 0.05 -10.17
C TYR A 114 -6.56 0.94 -10.72
N THR A 115 -6.82 2.24 -10.74
CA THR A 115 -5.85 3.24 -11.16
C THR A 115 -5.05 3.72 -9.96
N TRP A 116 -3.73 3.64 -10.05
CA TRP A 116 -2.79 4.27 -9.11
C TRP A 116 -2.52 5.70 -9.58
N LYS A 117 -2.93 6.69 -8.78
CA LYS A 117 -2.72 8.11 -9.10
C LYS A 117 -2.58 8.98 -7.84
N PRO A 118 -2.01 10.18 -7.94
CA PRO A 118 -2.00 11.14 -6.83
C PRO A 118 -3.43 11.44 -6.36
N ALA A 119 -3.63 11.48 -5.04
CA ALA A 119 -4.90 11.80 -4.40
C ALA A 119 -4.97 13.27 -3.94
N ASN A 120 -3.85 14.01 -4.04
CA ASN A 120 -3.81 15.43 -3.74
C ASN A 120 -2.90 16.18 -4.71
N PHE A 121 -3.09 17.51 -4.77
CA PHE A 121 -2.40 18.38 -5.72
C PHE A 121 -0.87 18.36 -5.54
N TRP A 122 -0.39 18.21 -4.30
CA TRP A 122 1.03 18.16 -3.97
C TRP A 122 1.66 16.76 -4.10
N GLN A 123 0.91 15.76 -4.57
CA GLN A 123 1.35 14.37 -4.77
C GLN A 123 2.01 13.70 -3.54
N THR A 124 1.71 14.18 -2.34
CA THR A 124 2.13 13.56 -1.07
C THR A 124 1.19 12.44 -0.62
N GLN A 125 0.03 12.34 -1.27
CA GLN A 125 -0.95 11.27 -1.12
C GLN A 125 -1.18 10.59 -2.46
N TRP A 126 -1.34 9.28 -2.42
CA TRP A 126 -1.59 8.47 -3.60
C TRP A 126 -2.69 7.47 -3.29
N ALA A 127 -3.53 7.15 -4.28
CA ALA A 127 -4.66 6.28 -4.07
C ALA A 127 -4.81 5.23 -5.17
N PHE A 128 -5.39 4.09 -4.80
CA PHE A 128 -6.03 3.21 -5.76
C PHE A 128 -7.48 3.65 -5.92
N ILE A 129 -7.84 3.93 -7.17
CA ILE A 129 -9.15 4.41 -7.58
C ILE A 129 -9.82 3.32 -8.41
N ASP A 130 -11.06 2.99 -8.10
CA ASP A 130 -11.83 2.04 -8.88
C ASP A 130 -12.39 2.65 -10.18
N ARG A 131 -13.20 1.88 -10.91
CA ARG A 131 -13.80 2.33 -12.18
C ARG A 131 -14.87 3.41 -12.03
N GLN A 132 -15.39 3.62 -10.82
CA GLN A 132 -16.39 4.62 -10.51
C GLN A 132 -15.74 5.91 -9.96
N GLU A 133 -14.42 6.04 -10.13
CA GLU A 133 -13.62 7.15 -9.58
C GLU A 133 -13.65 7.22 -8.04
N LYS A 134 -13.99 6.13 -7.36
CA LYS A 134 -14.00 6.06 -5.90
C LYS A 134 -12.62 5.67 -5.36
N GLU A 135 -12.18 6.41 -4.35
CA GLU A 135 -10.99 6.08 -3.55
C GLU A 135 -11.24 4.81 -2.74
N VAL A 136 -10.47 3.75 -3.02
CA VAL A 136 -10.54 2.49 -2.28
C VAL A 136 -9.58 2.51 -1.09
N ILE A 137 -8.39 3.05 -1.31
CA ILE A 137 -7.33 3.17 -0.31
C ILE A 137 -6.46 4.37 -0.65
N ILE A 138 -6.01 5.09 0.38
CA ILE A 138 -5.11 6.24 0.26
C ILE A 138 -3.86 5.96 1.08
N PHE A 139 -2.72 6.09 0.41
CA PHE A 139 -1.40 6.02 1.00
C PHE A 139 -0.88 7.43 1.22
N ARG A 140 -0.26 7.63 2.38
CA ARG A 140 0.60 8.79 2.63
C ARG A 140 2.05 8.36 2.48
N LYS A 141 2.90 9.28 2.03
CA LYS A 141 4.35 9.10 2.18
C LYS A 141 4.63 9.00 3.68
N GLY A 142 5.16 7.84 4.12
CA GLY A 142 5.64 7.71 5.50
C GLY A 142 6.78 8.71 5.70
N VAL A 143 6.56 9.69 6.57
CA VAL A 143 7.63 10.58 7.01
C VAL A 143 8.31 9.83 8.15
N LYS A 144 9.62 9.56 8.05
CA LYS A 144 10.42 9.38 9.26
C LYS A 144 10.37 10.73 9.97
N GLU A 145 9.41 10.95 10.87
CA GLU A 145 9.60 11.92 11.93
C GLU A 145 10.62 11.32 12.91
N GLU A 146 11.86 11.15 12.45
CA GLU A 146 12.97 11.33 13.38
C GLU A 146 12.93 12.82 13.69
N LYS A 147 12.39 13.15 14.86
CA LYS A 147 12.33 14.50 15.40
C LYS A 147 13.66 15.20 15.16
N LEU A 148 13.71 16.07 14.16
CA LEU A 148 14.84 16.97 13.92
C LEU A 148 15.16 17.82 15.16
N SER A 149 14.18 17.96 16.07
CA SER A 149 14.35 18.59 17.39
C SER A 149 15.24 17.81 18.37
N ASP A 150 15.45 16.51 18.18
CA ASP A 150 16.32 15.71 19.06
C ASP A 150 17.80 15.74 18.62
N ILE A 151 18.09 16.17 17.37
CA ILE A 151 19.44 16.33 16.82
C ILE A 151 20.02 17.73 17.08
N LEU A 152 19.16 18.73 17.34
CA LEU A 152 19.55 20.13 17.52
C LEU A 152 19.58 20.59 18.99
N LYS A 153 19.63 19.68 19.97
CA LYS A 153 19.91 20.07 21.35
C LYS A 153 21.41 20.32 21.53
N PRO A 154 21.85 21.56 21.82
CA PRO A 154 23.22 21.76 22.26
C PRO A 154 23.43 21.03 23.60
N ARG A 155 24.58 20.37 23.71
CA ARG A 155 25.06 19.72 24.94
C ARG A 155 25.39 20.75 26.01
#